data_AF-A0A4Y2KLV3-F1
#
_entry.id   AF-A0A4Y2KLV3-F1
#
_cell.length_a   1.000
_cell.length_b   1.000
_cell.length_c   1.000
_cell.angle_alpha   90.00
_cell.angle_beta   90.00
_cell.angle_gamma   90.00
#
_symmetry.space_group_name_H-M   'P 1'
#
loop_
_entity.id
_entity.type
_entity.pdbx_description
1 polymer ?
#
loop_
_entity_poly.entity_id
_entity_poly.type
_entity_poly.pdbx_seq_one_letter_code
_entity_poly.pdbx_strand_id
1 'polypeptide(L)'
;MIVKALHAHIIEATILTGPFEGDHVLILRIPLIPTDLPFSFQRSQFPLRLAFAITISKEQGQSLRVTGLDLTDECFSHGQLYVGMSRAKDTSTLFIIADEQKETKNIVCSEVLK
;
A
#
# COMPACT_ATOMS: atom_id res chain seq x y z
N MET A 1 7.97 -4.67 -7.66
CA MET A 1 9.43 -4.85 -7.80
C MET A 1 9.82 -6.25 -7.37
N ILE A 2 10.85 -6.85 -7.97
CA ILE A 2 11.45 -8.10 -7.51
C ILE A 2 12.88 -7.79 -7.05
N VAL A 3 13.22 -8.17 -5.81
CA VAL A 3 14.59 -8.09 -5.30
C VAL A 3 15.42 -9.21 -5.93
N LYS A 4 16.58 -8.87 -6.48
CA LYS A 4 17.53 -9.81 -7.10
C LYS A 4 18.67 -10.19 -6.17
N ALA A 5 19.23 -9.21 -5.48
CA ALA A 5 20.33 -9.40 -4.52
C ALA A 5 20.24 -8.37 -3.39
N LEU A 6 20.75 -8.78 -2.22
CA LEU A 6 20.88 -7.93 -1.05
C LEU A 6 22.36 -7.80 -0.70
N HIS A 7 22.87 -6.56 -0.69
CA HIS A 7 24.22 -6.23 -0.26
C HIS A 7 24.18 -5.44 1.06
N ALA A 8 25.36 -5.14 1.63
CA ALA A 8 25.45 -4.42 2.90
C ALA A 8 24.78 -3.03 2.89
N HIS A 9 24.84 -2.33 1.75
CA HIS A 9 24.36 -0.94 1.63
C HIS A 9 23.51 -0.68 0.38
N ILE A 10 23.24 -1.72 -0.41
CA ILE A 10 22.56 -1.63 -1.71
C ILE A 10 21.58 -2.79 -1.84
N ILE A 11 20.41 -2.52 -2.40
CA ILE A 11 19.45 -3.54 -2.83
C ILE A 11 19.34 -3.50 -4.34
N GLU A 12 19.57 -4.63 -4.99
CA GLU A 12 19.34 -4.77 -6.43
C GLU A 12 17.92 -5.26 -6.68
N ALA A 13 17.19 -4.59 -7.57
CA ALA A 13 15.84 -4.99 -7.89
C ALA A 13 15.47 -4.68 -9.35
N THR A 14 14.42 -5.35 -9.82
CA THR A 14 13.79 -5.06 -11.12
C THR A 14 12.40 -4.46 -10.88
N ILE A 15 12.09 -3.38 -11.60
CA ILE A 15 10.76 -2.75 -11.58
C ILE A 15 9.78 -3.64 -12.34
N LEU A 16 8.60 -3.89 -11.76
CA LEU A 16 7.60 -4.80 -12.36
C LEU A 16 6.45 -4.11 -13.07
N THR A 17 6.29 -2.80 -12.87
CA THR A 17 5.11 -2.07 -13.31
C THR A 17 5.45 -0.60 -13.48
N GLY A 18 4.76 0.07 -14.39
CA GLY A 18 4.85 1.51 -14.60
C GLY A 18 5.81 1.89 -15.73
N PRO A 19 6.19 3.17 -15.86
CA PRO A 19 6.95 3.67 -17.00
C PRO A 19 8.34 3.03 -17.17
N PHE A 20 8.90 2.50 -16.08
CA PHE A 20 10.24 1.93 -15.99
C PHE A 20 10.20 0.40 -15.79
N GLU A 21 9.11 -0.25 -16.18
CA GLU A 21 8.97 -1.70 -16.08
C GLU A 21 10.11 -2.44 -16.81
N GLY A 22 10.71 -3.43 -16.14
CA GLY A 22 11.86 -4.18 -16.65
C GLY A 22 13.22 -3.59 -16.26
N ASP A 23 13.28 -2.33 -15.84
CA ASP A 23 14.54 -1.69 -15.49
C ASP A 23 15.19 -2.31 -14.25
N HIS A 24 16.51 -2.49 -14.34
CA HIS A 24 17.36 -2.86 -13.22
C HIS A 24 17.73 -1.62 -12.43
N VAL A 25 17.39 -1.61 -11.14
CA VAL A 25 17.62 -0.47 -10.25
C VAL A 25 18.42 -0.87 -9.01
N LEU A 26 19.27 0.06 -8.58
CA LEU A 26 20.01 -0.02 -7.32
C LEU A 26 19.35 0.91 -6.32
N ILE A 27 18.98 0.37 -5.16
CA ILE A 27 18.32 1.13 -4.12
C ILE A 27 19.29 1.33 -2.96
N LEU A 28 19.54 2.59 -2.67
CA LEU A 28 20.40 3.06 -1.59
C LEU A 28 19.56 3.45 -0.37
N ARG A 29 20.23 3.57 0.78
CA ARG A 29 19.63 4.14 1.98
C ARG A 29 19.50 5.65 1.83
N ILE A 30 18.31 6.18 2.10
CA ILE A 30 18.03 7.61 2.11
C ILE A 30 17.88 8.11 3.56
N PRO A 31 18.33 9.34 3.86
CA PRO A 31 18.04 9.98 5.14
C PRO A 31 16.58 10.47 5.16
N LEU A 32 15.86 10.13 6.22
CA LEU A 32 14.55 10.68 6.54
C LEU A 32 14.71 11.60 7.75
N ILE A 33 14.44 12.89 7.55
CA ILE A 33 14.58 13.94 8.56
C ILE A 33 13.18 14.51 8.85
N PRO A 34 12.53 14.14 9.97
CA PRO A 34 11.32 14.81 10.42
C PRO A 34 11.61 16.27 10.80
N THR A 35 10.71 17.17 10.42
CA THR A 35 10.80 18.62 10.68
C THR A 35 9.90 19.09 11.82
N ASP A 36 9.09 18.18 12.37
CA ASP A 36 8.03 18.42 13.34
C ASP A 36 8.43 18.06 14.79
N LEU A 37 9.69 17.71 15.01
CA LEU A 37 10.23 17.36 16.33
C LEU A 37 10.99 18.54 16.96
N PRO A 38 10.95 18.70 18.30
CA PRO A 38 11.67 19.76 19.00
C PRO A 38 13.21 19.53 19.03
N PHE A 39 13.71 18.49 18.36
CA PHE A 39 15.12 18.15 18.25
C PHE A 39 15.44 17.62 16.84
N SER A 40 16.69 17.76 16.42
CA SER A 40 17.16 17.21 15.14
C SER A 40 17.24 15.68 15.21
N PHE A 41 16.49 15.01 14.34
CA PHE A 41 16.51 13.56 14.19
C PHE A 41 16.70 13.18 12.74
N GLN A 42 17.50 12.14 12.47
CA GLN A 42 17.68 11.60 11.13
C GLN A 42 17.66 10.08 11.18
N ARG A 43 16.84 9.46 10.33
CA ARG A 43 16.78 8.02 10.15
C ARG A 43 17.27 7.64 8.75
N SER A 44 18.36 6.90 8.66
CA SER A 44 18.82 6.33 7.38
C SER A 44 18.15 4.98 7.13
N GLN A 45 17.36 4.86 6.06
CA GLN A 45 16.65 3.63 5.71
C GLN A 45 16.58 3.42 4.20
N PHE A 46 16.44 2.17 3.75
CA PHE A 46 16.04 1.92 2.37
C PHE A 46 14.59 2.39 2.16
N PRO A 47 14.27 3.04 1.03
CA PRO A 47 12.91 3.45 0.70
C PRO A 47 12.06 2.27 0.22
N LEU A 48 12.05 1.17 0.97
CA LEU A 48 11.31 -0.05 0.66
C LEU A 48 10.59 -0.56 1.90
N ARG A 49 9.45 -1.19 1.68
CA ARG A 49 8.71 -1.95 2.69
C ARG A 49 8.29 -3.28 2.08
N LEU A 50 8.51 -4.37 2.81
CA LEU A 50 7.96 -5.68 2.44
C LEU A 50 6.44 -5.59 2.47
N ALA A 51 5.80 -5.93 1.35
CA ALA A 51 4.36 -5.75 1.18
C ALA A 51 3.82 -6.80 0.19
N PHE A 52 3.46 -7.98 0.72
CA PHE A 52 2.51 -8.87 0.03
C PHE A 52 1.07 -8.44 0.30
N ALA A 53 0.80 -8.03 1.54
CA ALA A 53 -0.44 -7.40 1.96
C ALA A 53 -0.12 -6.05 2.62
N ILE A 54 -1.00 -5.07 2.42
CA ILE A 54 -0.93 -3.75 3.01
C ILE A 54 -2.30 -3.38 3.58
N THR A 55 -2.32 -2.54 4.60
CA THR A 55 -3.60 -2.07 5.16
C THR A 55 -4.23 -1.03 4.23
N ILE A 56 -5.56 -0.95 4.23
CA ILE A 56 -6.35 0.00 3.43
C ILE A 56 -5.85 1.45 3.59
N SER A 57 -5.49 1.85 4.80
CA SER A 57 -4.97 3.19 5.06
C SER A 57 -3.58 3.44 4.47
N LYS A 58 -2.77 2.40 4.26
CA LYS A 58 -1.42 2.51 3.69
C LYS A 58 -1.40 2.44 2.17
N GLU A 59 -2.42 1.85 1.55
CA GLU A 59 -2.60 1.83 0.10
C GLU A 59 -3.32 3.08 -0.45
N GLN A 60 -3.84 3.95 0.42
CA GLN A 60 -4.51 5.16 -0.02
C GLN A 60 -3.60 5.99 -0.95
N GLY A 61 -4.11 6.28 -2.15
CA GLY A 61 -3.36 7.00 -3.20
C GLY A 61 -2.52 6.11 -4.12
N GLN A 62 -2.49 4.79 -3.89
CA GLN A 62 -1.89 3.81 -4.81
C GLN A 62 -2.94 3.26 -5.79
N SER A 63 -2.50 2.78 -6.95
CA SER A 63 -3.31 1.97 -7.87
C SER A 63 -2.63 0.62 -8.07
N LEU A 64 -3.36 -0.46 -7.88
CA LEU A 64 -2.84 -1.82 -8.02
C LEU A 64 -3.38 -2.46 -9.30
N ARG A 65 -2.56 -3.30 -9.94
CA ARG A 65 -2.95 -4.02 -11.18
C ARG A 65 -3.91 -5.17 -10.89
N VAL A 66 -3.69 -5.84 -9.76
CA VAL A 66 -4.54 -6.91 -9.22
C VAL A 66 -4.65 -6.65 -7.73
N THR A 67 -5.86 -6.67 -7.20
CA THR A 67 -6.15 -6.32 -5.81
C THR A 67 -6.88 -7.47 -5.14
N GLY A 68 -6.30 -8.03 -4.09
CA GLY A 68 -7.02 -8.85 -3.12
C GLY A 68 -7.43 -7.99 -1.95
N LEU A 69 -8.74 -7.90 -1.67
CA LEU A 69 -9.28 -7.19 -0.52
C LEU A 69 -9.80 -8.21 0.49
N ASP A 70 -9.16 -8.25 1.65
CA ASP A 70 -9.58 -9.08 2.78
C ASP A 70 -10.50 -8.27 3.70
N LEU A 71 -11.75 -8.72 3.79
CA LEU A 71 -12.83 -8.17 4.62
C LEU A 71 -13.32 -9.22 5.62
N THR A 72 -12.48 -10.20 5.98
CA THR A 72 -12.79 -11.15 7.06
C THR A 72 -13.02 -10.41 8.37
N ASP A 73 -12.24 -9.36 8.61
CA ASP A 73 -12.50 -8.36 9.65
C ASP A 73 -13.26 -7.17 9.05
N GLU A 74 -14.30 -6.71 9.74
CA GLU A 74 -15.13 -5.59 9.27
C GLU A 74 -14.33 -4.27 9.20
N CYS A 75 -14.65 -3.44 8.20
CA CYS A 75 -14.18 -2.05 8.15
C CYS A 75 -14.64 -1.30 9.40
N PHE A 76 -13.76 -0.49 10.01
CA PHE A 76 -14.04 0.22 11.26
C PHE A 76 -14.23 1.73 11.09
N SER A 77 -13.89 2.30 9.93
CA SER A 77 -14.06 3.73 9.68
C SER A 77 -14.73 4.05 8.35
N HIS A 78 -15.28 5.26 8.28
CA HIS A 78 -15.89 5.77 7.07
C HIS A 78 -14.91 5.76 5.88
N GLY A 79 -15.41 5.37 4.72
CA GLY A 79 -14.66 5.41 3.46
C GLY A 79 -13.62 4.31 3.29
N GLN A 80 -13.34 3.47 4.28
CA GLN A 80 -12.33 2.41 4.16
C GLN A 80 -12.66 1.41 3.04
N LEU A 81 -13.90 0.90 3.03
CA LEU A 81 -14.35 -0.03 2.01
C LEU A 81 -14.19 0.57 0.61
N TYR A 82 -14.59 1.83 0.45
CA TYR A 82 -14.42 2.57 -0.80
C TYR A 82 -12.94 2.75 -1.16
N VAL A 83 -12.08 3.13 -0.21
CA VAL A 83 -10.65 3.26 -0.43
C VAL A 83 -10.06 1.94 -0.91
N GLY A 84 -10.37 0.81 -0.27
CA GLY A 84 -9.87 -0.50 -0.67
C GLY A 84 -10.33 -0.91 -2.07
N MET A 85 -11.64 -0.83 -2.34
CA MET A 85 -12.20 -1.19 -3.65
C MET A 85 -11.68 -0.30 -4.78
N SER A 86 -11.51 1.01 -4.52
CA SER A 86 -10.99 1.96 -5.51
C SER A 86 -9.51 1.79 -5.86
N ARG A 87 -8.77 0.89 -5.17
CA ARG A 87 -7.38 0.56 -5.56
C ARG A 87 -7.31 -0.28 -6.83
N ALA A 88 -8.35 -1.08 -7.10
CA ALA A 88 -8.45 -1.88 -8.32
C ALA A 88 -8.86 -0.98 -9.49
N LYS A 89 -8.23 -1.20 -10.66
CA LYS A 89 -8.56 -0.46 -11.89
C LYS A 89 -9.81 -0.99 -12.59
N ASP A 90 -10.09 -2.28 -12.42
CA ASP A 90 -11.20 -2.98 -13.05
C ASP A 90 -11.75 -4.04 -12.09
N THR A 91 -13.06 -4.29 -12.15
CA THR A 91 -13.74 -5.24 -11.27
C THR A 91 -13.29 -6.69 -11.50
N SER A 92 -12.84 -7.04 -12.72
CA SER A 92 -12.29 -8.37 -13.03
C SER A 92 -10.96 -8.65 -12.32
N THR A 93 -10.29 -7.60 -11.84
CA THR A 93 -9.00 -7.69 -11.13
C THR A 93 -9.12 -7.53 -9.62
N LEU A 94 -10.34 -7.36 -9.12
CA LEU A 94 -10.66 -7.22 -7.70
C LEU A 94 -11.19 -8.56 -7.17
N PHE A 95 -10.45 -9.14 -6.23
CA PHE A 95 -10.83 -10.35 -5.53
C PHE A 95 -11.15 -10.00 -4.09
N ILE A 96 -12.34 -10.33 -3.62
CA ILE A 96 -12.80 -10.00 -2.27
C ILE A 96 -12.95 -11.31 -1.49
N ILE A 97 -12.32 -11.35 -0.32
CA ILE A 97 -12.55 -12.36 0.70
C ILE A 97 -13.37 -11.69 1.80
N ALA A 98 -14.42 -12.35 2.25
CA ALA A 98 -15.29 -11.89 3.33
C ALA A 98 -15.62 -13.10 4.22
N ASP A 99 -16.29 -12.84 5.34
CA ASP A 99 -16.78 -13.88 6.25
C ASP A 99 -17.75 -14.87 5.57
N GLU A 100 -18.20 -15.88 6.32
CA GLU A 100 -19.12 -16.91 5.81
C GLU A 100 -20.45 -16.34 5.31
N GLN A 101 -20.89 -15.19 5.85
CA GLN A 101 -22.09 -14.50 5.42
C GLN A 101 -21.89 -13.70 4.13
N LYS A 102 -20.63 -13.44 3.74
CA LYS A 102 -20.22 -12.62 2.59
C LYS A 102 -20.76 -11.20 2.67
N GLU A 103 -20.94 -10.69 3.88
CA GLU A 103 -21.42 -9.35 4.13
C GLU A 103 -20.32 -8.52 4.80
N THR A 104 -20.36 -7.21 4.61
CA THR A 104 -19.47 -6.28 5.30
C THR A 104 -20.23 -5.00 5.64
N LYS A 105 -19.95 -4.41 6.80
CA LYS A 105 -20.54 -3.13 7.17
C LYS A 105 -19.93 -2.00 6.35
N ASN A 106 -20.78 -1.28 5.62
CA ASN A 106 -20.39 -0.01 5.02
C ASN A 106 -20.61 1.12 6.04
N ILE A 107 -19.53 1.60 6.65
CA ILE A 107 -19.60 2.70 7.61
C ILE A 107 -19.69 4.03 6.84
N VAL A 108 -20.81 4.73 7.01
CA VAL A 108 -21.08 6.03 6.37
C VAL A 108 -21.20 7.13 7.41
N CYS A 109 -20.33 8.13 7.37
CA CYS A 109 -20.47 9.34 8.19
C CYS A 109 -21.39 10.33 7.46
N SER A 110 -22.63 10.47 7.94
CA SER A 110 -23.66 11.30 7.31
C SER A 110 -23.35 12.80 7.35
N GLU A 111 -22.48 13.24 8.25
CA GLU A 111 -22.05 14.65 8.39
C GLU A 111 -21.25 15.15 7.18
N VAL A 112 -20.59 14.25 6.45
CA VAL A 112 -19.76 14.57 5.27
C VAL A 112 -20.61 14.67 3.98
N LEU A 113 -21.87 14.21 4.03
CA LEU A 113 -22.77 14.16 2.87
C LEU A 113 -23.75 15.36 2.81
N LYS A 114 -23.61 16.34 3.71
CA LYS A 114 -24.41 17.58 3.73
C LYS A 114 -23.74 18.73 3.00
#